data_AF-X1I1V4-F1
#
_entry.id   AF-X1I1V4-F1
#
_cell.length_a   1.000
_cell.length_b   1.000
_cell.length_c   1.000
_cell.angle_alpha   90.00
_cell.angle_beta   90.00
_cell.angle_gamma   90.00
#
_symmetry.space_group_name_H-M   'P 1'
#
loop_
_entity.id
_entity.type
_entity.pdbx_description
1 polymer ?
#
loop_
_entity_poly.entity_id
_entity_poly.type
_entity_poly.pdbx_seq_one_letter_code
_entity_poly.pdbx_strand_id
1 'polypeptide(L)'
;AVRSHSDKIIFYSPIYQGGGRIDGEFRDTGQFARIGPIMDNNVVYCHRFHRGRGVGGNSRGVENGDEWDYDKGYIDRQLEPAIEFREMYNVPICAVEFGLMNASSATPSRLACQQYKFELMDTRGPYHWMYWMFWGLGSSGSENITKSDGTLNEVGEQVAAWARGSAPPQEPPEEPPEEPPEEPPEEPPEEPDQFICPECGVTFGAQWRLDVHIRDFHPEEPPEEPPEEPPESPPPIVYKGCVLAFLLTSMGLSTLLPWIRRLRS
;
A
#
# COMPACT_ATOMS: atom_id res chain seq x y z
N ALA A 1 15.55 26.33 1.47
CA ALA A 1 15.31 26.85 2.84
C ALA A 1 13.99 26.28 3.36
N VAL A 2 14.03 25.07 3.92
CA VAL A 2 12.86 24.40 4.51
C VAL A 2 13.30 23.91 5.89
N ARG A 3 12.39 24.07 6.86
CA ARG A 3 12.66 24.27 8.29
C ARG A 3 13.17 23.00 8.97
N SER A 4 14.42 22.96 9.41
CA SER A 4 14.93 21.94 10.35
C SER A 4 14.40 22.08 11.80
N HIS A 5 13.22 22.70 11.99
CA HIS A 5 12.78 23.21 13.29
C HIS A 5 11.24 23.22 13.48
N SER A 6 10.47 22.52 12.65
CA SER A 6 9.03 22.40 12.94
C SER A 6 8.86 21.54 14.19
N ASP A 7 8.11 21.99 15.20
CA ASP A 7 7.62 21.16 16.30
C ASP A 7 6.32 20.40 15.91
N LYS A 8 5.86 20.60 14.67
CA LYS A 8 4.64 20.00 14.12
C LYS A 8 4.98 18.85 13.21
N ILE A 9 4.17 17.79 13.29
CA ILE A 9 4.15 16.70 12.31
C ILE A 9 3.68 17.25 10.96
N ILE A 10 4.44 16.96 9.92
CA ILE A 10 4.21 17.36 8.53
C ILE A 10 3.85 16.10 7.75
N PHE A 11 2.62 16.01 7.27
CA PHE A 11 2.23 14.98 6.31
C PHE A 11 2.62 15.44 4.91
N TYR A 12 3.70 14.89 4.37
CA TYR A 12 4.15 15.17 3.01
C TYR A 12 3.54 14.13 2.08
N SER A 13 2.42 14.49 1.46
CA SER A 13 1.86 13.72 0.35
C SER A 13 2.25 14.40 -0.95
N PRO A 14 3.29 13.93 -1.66
CA PRO A 14 3.57 14.41 -3.00
C PRO A 14 2.49 13.95 -3.99
N ILE A 15 1.20 13.90 -3.63
CA ILE A 15 0.09 13.31 -4.42
C ILE A 15 0.58 12.12 -5.25
N TYR A 16 1.25 11.17 -4.59
CA TYR A 16 1.64 9.95 -5.26
C TYR A 16 0.41 9.11 -5.43
N GLN A 17 -0.10 9.08 -6.66
CA GLN A 17 -1.27 8.29 -6.98
C GLN A 17 -0.94 6.79 -7.14
N GLY A 18 0.27 6.29 -6.84
CA GLY A 18 0.55 4.83 -6.84
C GLY A 18 0.71 4.19 -8.21
N GLY A 19 0.06 4.74 -9.22
CA GLY A 19 0.17 4.27 -10.58
C GLY A 19 -0.71 5.09 -11.52
N GLY A 20 -0.50 4.89 -12.81
CA GLY A 20 -1.31 5.50 -13.86
C GLY A 20 -1.41 4.58 -15.05
N ARG A 21 -2.35 4.86 -15.95
CA ARG A 21 -2.35 4.19 -17.25
C ARG A 21 -1.26 4.80 -18.13
N ILE A 22 -0.29 3.98 -18.52
CA ILE A 22 0.73 4.29 -19.52
C ILE A 22 0.50 3.28 -20.66
N ASP A 23 0.13 3.78 -21.83
CA ASP A 23 -0.19 2.94 -23.01
C ASP A 23 -1.30 1.90 -22.76
N GLY A 24 -2.27 2.26 -21.93
CA GLY A 24 -3.41 1.38 -21.58
C GLY A 24 -3.13 0.42 -20.43
N GLU A 25 -1.87 0.23 -20.05
CA GLU A 25 -1.45 -0.63 -18.94
C GLU A 25 -1.29 0.17 -17.64
N PHE A 26 -1.71 -0.39 -16.51
CA PHE A 26 -1.44 0.22 -15.22
C PHE A 26 0.01 -0.01 -14.83
N ARG A 27 0.76 1.08 -14.70
CA ARG A 27 2.16 1.08 -14.28
C ARG A 27 2.36 1.98 -13.08
N ASP A 28 3.35 1.67 -12.26
CA ASP A 28 3.86 2.64 -11.29
C ASP A 28 4.37 3.88 -12.03
N THR A 29 4.18 5.05 -11.43
CA THR A 29 4.68 6.34 -11.93
C THR A 29 6.15 6.56 -11.57
N GLY A 30 6.72 5.74 -10.68
CA GLY A 30 8.10 5.86 -10.21
C GLY A 30 8.35 7.13 -9.40
N GLN A 31 7.31 7.71 -8.79
CA GLN A 31 7.44 9.01 -8.13
C GLN A 31 8.33 8.94 -6.89
N PHE A 32 8.25 7.86 -6.10
CA PHE A 32 9.15 7.64 -4.97
C PHE A 32 10.60 7.45 -5.43
N ALA A 33 10.82 6.78 -6.57
CA ALA A 33 12.15 6.62 -7.15
C ALA A 33 12.80 7.95 -7.62
N ARG A 34 12.03 9.05 -7.69
CA ARG A 34 12.50 10.36 -8.18
C ARG A 34 12.62 11.43 -7.10
N ILE A 35 12.31 11.10 -5.86
CA ILE A 35 12.38 12.05 -4.74
C ILE A 35 13.35 11.55 -3.68
N GLY A 36 14.06 12.48 -3.04
CA GLY A 36 14.77 12.22 -1.79
C GLY A 36 13.94 12.70 -0.60
N PRO A 37 14.28 12.28 0.64
CA PRO A 37 13.59 12.74 1.82
C PRO A 37 13.88 14.24 2.07
N ILE A 38 12.85 14.96 2.49
CA ILE A 38 12.96 16.22 3.21
C ILE A 38 13.71 15.95 4.53
N MET A 39 14.79 16.71 4.76
CA MET A 39 15.63 16.65 5.96
C MET A 39 14.95 17.28 7.18
N ASP A 40 13.84 16.71 7.61
CA ASP A 40 13.10 17.06 8.83
C ASP A 40 12.48 15.79 9.42
N ASN A 41 12.85 15.47 10.67
CA ASN A 41 12.42 14.26 11.38
C ASN A 41 10.92 14.25 11.72
N ASN A 42 10.23 15.39 11.55
CA ASN A 42 8.79 15.50 11.76
C ASN A 42 7.98 15.29 10.46
N VAL A 43 8.60 14.80 9.40
CA VAL A 43 7.92 14.50 8.13
C VAL A 43 7.46 13.05 8.06
N VAL A 44 6.18 12.84 7.78
CA VAL A 44 5.58 11.54 7.44
C VAL A 44 5.22 11.54 5.96
N TYR A 45 5.78 10.59 5.21
CA TYR A 45 5.55 10.48 3.77
C TYR A 45 4.23 9.79 3.51
N CYS A 46 3.44 10.37 2.62
CA CYS A 46 2.08 9.97 2.40
C CYS A 46 1.89 9.48 0.98
N HIS A 47 1.42 8.25 0.82
CA HIS A 47 1.17 7.62 -0.47
C HIS A 47 -0.31 7.29 -0.62
N ARG A 48 -0.81 7.25 -1.86
CA ARG A 48 -2.17 6.79 -2.16
C ARG A 48 -2.16 5.30 -2.46
N PHE A 49 -3.13 4.58 -1.92
CA PHE A 49 -3.42 3.21 -2.35
C PHE A 49 -4.15 3.26 -3.71
N HIS A 50 -3.49 2.94 -4.84
CA HIS A 50 -4.07 3.15 -6.18
C HIS A 50 -5.18 2.15 -6.54
N ARG A 51 -5.89 2.50 -7.63
CA ARG A 51 -7.09 1.88 -8.16
C ARG A 51 -6.87 1.61 -9.65
N GLY A 52 -6.82 0.36 -10.09
CA GLY A 52 -6.61 0.15 -11.52
C GLY A 52 -6.97 -1.22 -12.07
N ARG A 53 -6.50 -2.30 -11.46
CA ARG A 53 -6.90 -3.65 -11.87
C ARG A 53 -8.03 -4.17 -11.00
N GLY A 54 -9.05 -4.76 -11.63
CA GLY A 54 -10.28 -5.25 -10.98
C GLY A 54 -11.32 -4.16 -10.69
N VAL A 55 -10.91 -2.90 -10.54
CA VAL A 55 -11.82 -1.75 -10.37
C VAL A 55 -12.00 -1.09 -11.73
N GLY A 56 -13.00 -1.53 -12.49
CA GLY A 56 -13.26 -1.04 -13.85
C GLY A 56 -13.03 0.47 -13.99
N GLY A 57 -12.05 0.85 -14.80
CA GLY A 57 -11.77 2.24 -15.19
C GLY A 57 -12.90 2.90 -15.99
N ASN A 58 -13.96 2.14 -16.30
CA ASN A 58 -15.30 2.70 -16.44
C ASN A 58 -15.97 2.59 -15.08
N SER A 59 -16.15 3.74 -14.43
CA SER A 59 -17.05 3.99 -13.29
C SER A 59 -18.54 3.68 -13.58
N ARG A 60 -18.81 2.74 -14.49
CA ARG A 60 -20.11 2.20 -14.91
C ARG A 60 -20.14 0.66 -14.99
N GLY A 61 -19.01 -0.02 -14.75
CA GLY A 61 -18.88 -1.47 -15.01
C GLY A 61 -19.25 -2.40 -13.86
N VAL A 62 -19.29 -1.89 -12.63
CA VAL A 62 -19.82 -2.63 -11.46
C VAL A 62 -20.96 -1.79 -10.87
N GLU A 63 -21.89 -1.39 -11.72
CA GLU A 63 -23.13 -0.69 -11.30
C GLU A 63 -24.09 -1.63 -10.55
N ASN A 64 -23.82 -2.94 -10.54
CA ASN A 64 -24.60 -3.93 -9.83
C ASN A 64 -23.68 -4.68 -8.87
N GLY A 65 -24.09 -4.82 -7.61
CA GLY A 65 -23.33 -5.37 -6.47
C GLY A 65 -22.87 -6.83 -6.59
N ASP A 66 -22.19 -7.18 -7.67
CA ASP A 66 -21.56 -8.47 -7.89
C ASP A 66 -20.17 -8.51 -7.25
N GLU A 67 -19.64 -9.72 -7.10
CA GLU A 67 -18.41 -10.02 -6.38
C GLU A 67 -17.21 -9.23 -6.93
N TRP A 68 -16.43 -8.65 -6.03
CA TRP A 68 -15.15 -8.01 -6.31
C TRP A 68 -14.06 -9.06 -6.51
N ASP A 69 -13.67 -9.29 -7.76
CA ASP A 69 -12.42 -9.96 -8.08
C ASP A 69 -11.26 -8.95 -8.04
N TYR A 70 -10.53 -8.94 -6.93
CA TYR A 70 -9.43 -8.01 -6.70
C TYR A 70 -8.07 -8.72 -6.85
N ASP A 71 -7.20 -8.14 -7.68
CA ASP A 71 -5.85 -8.65 -7.94
C ASP A 71 -4.94 -8.35 -6.73
N LYS A 72 -4.75 -9.35 -5.86
CA LYS A 72 -3.86 -9.29 -4.69
C LYS A 72 -2.43 -8.90 -5.06
N GLY A 73 -1.88 -9.50 -6.12
CA GLY A 73 -0.52 -9.22 -6.57
C GLY A 73 -0.36 -7.79 -7.10
N TYR A 74 -1.38 -7.25 -7.76
CA TYR A 74 -1.41 -5.84 -8.12
C TYR A 74 -1.44 -4.93 -6.90
N ILE A 75 -2.33 -5.20 -5.94
CA ILE A 75 -2.43 -4.47 -4.67
C ILE A 75 -1.08 -4.44 -3.94
N ASP A 76 -0.39 -5.58 -3.89
CA ASP A 76 0.92 -5.71 -3.29
C ASP A 76 1.98 -4.82 -3.96
N ARG A 77 2.09 -4.90 -5.29
CA ARG A 77 3.01 -4.06 -6.08
C ARG A 77 2.76 -2.56 -5.96
N GLN A 78 1.57 -2.12 -5.53
CA GLN A 78 1.29 -0.70 -5.29
C GLN A 78 1.95 -0.16 -4.03
N LEU A 79 2.31 -1.02 -3.07
CA LEU A 79 2.99 -0.62 -1.85
C LEU A 79 4.51 -0.64 -1.98
N GLU A 80 5.04 -1.47 -2.88
CA GLU A 80 6.48 -1.71 -3.04
C GLU A 80 7.29 -0.40 -3.11
N PRO A 81 6.97 0.59 -3.96
CA PRO A 81 7.78 1.80 -4.06
C PRO A 81 7.82 2.63 -2.77
N ALA A 82 6.74 2.62 -1.99
CA ALA A 82 6.68 3.31 -0.70
C ALA A 82 7.45 2.56 0.39
N ILE A 83 7.45 1.22 0.33
CA ILE A 83 8.21 0.34 1.23
C ILE A 83 9.70 0.48 0.97
N GLU A 84 10.13 0.37 -0.30
CA GLU A 84 11.51 0.58 -0.73
C GLU A 84 12.01 1.97 -0.29
N PHE A 85 11.19 3.02 -0.47
CA PHE A 85 11.53 4.37 -0.03
C PHE A 85 11.71 4.48 1.49
N ARG A 86 10.81 3.85 2.28
CA ARG A 86 10.96 3.78 3.74
C ARG A 86 12.26 3.10 4.12
N GLU A 87 12.57 1.96 3.50
CA GLU A 87 13.74 1.15 3.86
C GLU A 87 15.04 1.86 3.48
N MET A 88 15.06 2.47 2.29
CA MET A 88 16.20 3.23 1.79
C MET A 88 16.53 4.44 2.68
N TYR A 89 15.52 5.16 3.18
CA TYR A 89 15.72 6.42 3.90
C TYR A 89 15.39 6.38 5.39
N ASN A 90 14.93 5.23 5.91
CA ASN A 90 14.48 5.05 7.29
C ASN A 90 13.46 6.12 7.74
N VAL A 91 12.44 6.38 6.91
CA VAL A 91 11.42 7.43 7.15
C VAL A 91 10.03 6.83 7.42
N PRO A 92 9.19 7.46 8.26
CA PRO A 92 7.84 6.98 8.47
C PRO A 92 6.95 7.20 7.23
N ILE A 93 6.14 6.19 6.92
CA ILE A 93 5.21 6.19 5.78
C ILE A 93 3.76 6.03 6.25
N CYS A 94 2.84 6.69 5.55
CA CYS A 94 1.42 6.66 5.79
C CYS A 94 0.63 6.48 4.49
N ALA A 95 -0.29 5.51 4.47
CA ALA A 95 -1.30 5.38 3.43
C ALA A 95 -2.38 6.44 3.64
N VAL A 96 -2.31 7.52 2.86
CA VAL A 96 -3.36 8.54 2.81
C VAL A 96 -4.35 8.19 1.71
N GLU A 97 -5.60 8.55 1.93
CA GLU A 97 -6.70 8.09 1.10
C GLU A 97 -6.88 6.55 1.06
N PHE A 98 -6.67 5.88 2.19
CA PHE A 98 -6.88 4.45 2.28
C PHE A 98 -8.38 4.10 2.28
N GLY A 99 -8.85 3.29 1.34
CA GLY A 99 -10.24 2.85 1.31
C GLY A 99 -10.57 2.19 -0.02
N LEU A 100 -11.85 2.03 -0.32
CA LEU A 100 -12.34 1.39 -1.53
C LEU A 100 -13.25 2.36 -2.32
N MET A 101 -12.98 2.58 -3.61
CA MET A 101 -13.79 3.51 -4.41
C MET A 101 -15.24 3.02 -4.61
N ASN A 102 -16.19 3.96 -4.74
CA ASN A 102 -17.50 3.76 -5.38
C ASN A 102 -18.22 2.46 -5.01
N ALA A 103 -18.50 2.21 -3.73
CA ALA A 103 -19.56 1.26 -3.42
C ALA A 103 -20.65 1.85 -2.55
N SER A 104 -21.86 1.54 -2.97
CA SER A 104 -23.08 1.66 -2.21
C SER A 104 -23.34 0.46 -1.30
N SER A 105 -22.55 -0.63 -1.40
CA SER A 105 -22.76 -1.87 -0.64
C SER A 105 -21.46 -2.51 -0.13
N ALA A 106 -21.54 -3.11 1.07
CA ALA A 106 -20.47 -3.88 1.70
C ALA A 106 -20.58 -5.36 1.33
N THR A 107 -20.33 -5.71 0.07
CA THR A 107 -20.35 -7.12 -0.37
C THR A 107 -19.22 -7.91 0.32
N PRO A 108 -19.37 -9.24 0.52
CA PRO A 108 -18.34 -10.06 1.17
C PRO A 108 -16.96 -9.95 0.53
N SER A 109 -16.87 -10.02 -0.81
CA SER A 109 -15.63 -9.87 -1.57
C SER A 109 -15.00 -8.48 -1.43
N ARG A 110 -15.81 -7.43 -1.23
CA ARG A 110 -15.33 -6.08 -0.94
C ARG A 110 -14.73 -5.99 0.46
N LEU A 111 -15.41 -6.54 1.46
CA LEU A 111 -14.88 -6.61 2.83
C LEU A 111 -13.61 -7.46 2.90
N ALA A 112 -13.52 -8.53 2.09
CA ALA A 112 -12.31 -9.33 1.94
C ALA A 112 -11.17 -8.54 1.29
N CYS A 113 -11.45 -7.71 0.27
CA CYS A 113 -10.45 -6.81 -0.30
C CYS A 113 -9.93 -5.81 0.73
N GLN A 114 -10.85 -5.17 1.46
CA GLN A 114 -10.52 -4.22 2.53
C GLN A 114 -9.69 -4.89 3.64
N GLN A 115 -10.05 -6.11 4.02
CA GLN A 115 -9.33 -6.94 4.98
C GLN A 115 -7.90 -7.21 4.50
N TYR A 116 -7.75 -7.71 3.28
CA TYR A 116 -6.46 -8.02 2.68
C TYR A 116 -5.53 -6.81 2.66
N LYS A 117 -6.05 -5.62 2.36
CA LYS A 117 -5.25 -4.39 2.38
C LYS A 117 -4.77 -4.02 3.79
N PHE A 118 -5.56 -4.27 4.83
CA PHE A 118 -5.11 -4.07 6.21
C PHE A 118 -4.04 -5.08 6.60
N GLU A 119 -4.27 -6.36 6.33
CA GLU A 119 -3.32 -7.43 6.61
C GLU A 119 -1.98 -7.18 5.91
N LEU A 120 -2.04 -6.77 4.64
CA LEU A 120 -0.86 -6.45 3.87
C LEU A 120 -0.05 -5.28 4.47
N MET A 121 -0.71 -4.24 4.99
CA MET A 121 -0.01 -3.15 5.67
C MET A 121 0.66 -3.63 6.96
N ASP A 122 0.00 -4.49 7.73
CA ASP A 122 0.55 -5.08 8.95
C ASP A 122 1.75 -6.01 8.66
N THR A 123 1.68 -6.82 7.61
CA THR A 123 2.78 -7.73 7.24
C THR A 123 3.99 -6.99 6.69
N ARG A 124 3.79 -5.85 6.02
CA ARG A 124 4.88 -5.04 5.45
C ARG A 124 5.54 -4.10 6.47
N GLY A 125 5.15 -4.11 7.75
CA GLY A 125 5.83 -3.42 8.85
C GLY A 125 4.98 -2.32 9.52
N PRO A 126 5.57 -1.41 10.32
CA PRO A 126 4.83 -0.36 11.02
C PRO A 126 4.32 0.69 10.04
N TYR A 127 3.22 0.39 9.37
CA TYR A 127 2.61 1.20 8.33
C TYR A 127 1.45 2.00 8.91
N HIS A 128 1.49 3.33 8.80
CA HIS A 128 0.38 4.17 9.23
C HIS A 128 -0.67 4.27 8.13
N TRP A 129 -1.94 4.44 8.46
CA TRP A 129 -2.97 4.65 7.46
C TRP A 129 -4.00 5.66 7.93
N MET A 130 -4.59 6.35 6.97
CA MET A 130 -5.67 7.30 7.17
C MET A 130 -6.79 6.91 6.22
N TYR A 131 -7.89 6.42 6.80
CA TYR A 131 -9.03 5.99 6.01
C TYR A 131 -9.66 7.17 5.30
N TRP A 132 -9.82 7.07 3.97
CA TRP A 132 -10.45 8.09 3.16
C TRP A 132 -11.96 8.00 3.27
N MET A 133 -12.57 9.05 3.80
CA MET A 133 -14.01 9.23 3.69
C MET A 133 -14.27 10.36 2.72
N PHE A 134 -14.94 10.05 1.61
CA PHE A 134 -15.36 11.08 0.66
C PHE A 134 -16.71 11.64 1.13
N TRP A 135 -16.73 12.54 2.11
CA TRP A 135 -17.97 13.16 2.55
C TRP A 135 -18.18 14.48 1.78
N GLY A 136 -18.91 14.43 0.65
CA GLY A 136 -19.16 15.67 -0.09
C GLY A 136 -19.90 15.57 -1.42
N LEU A 137 -21.00 16.33 -1.49
CA LEU A 137 -21.70 16.85 -2.67
C LEU A 137 -22.72 15.95 -3.39
N GLY A 138 -23.38 15.03 -2.68
CA GLY A 138 -24.57 14.34 -3.23
C GLY A 138 -24.28 13.46 -4.45
N SER A 139 -23.01 13.13 -4.71
CA SER A 139 -22.65 12.13 -5.72
C SER A 139 -22.79 10.75 -5.10
N SER A 140 -23.55 9.89 -5.78
CA SER A 140 -23.88 8.51 -5.41
C SER A 140 -22.69 7.53 -5.45
N GLY A 141 -21.46 8.01 -5.22
CA GLY A 141 -20.23 7.23 -5.38
C GLY A 141 -19.25 7.31 -4.21
N SER A 142 -19.53 8.09 -3.16
CA SER A 142 -18.65 8.10 -1.99
C SER A 142 -18.89 6.90 -1.09
N GLU A 143 -17.82 6.18 -0.72
CA GLU A 143 -17.87 5.21 0.37
C GLU A 143 -18.15 5.95 1.67
N ASN A 144 -19.35 5.71 2.23
CA ASN A 144 -19.72 6.16 3.55
C ASN A 144 -19.53 4.99 4.50
N ILE A 145 -18.81 5.19 5.61
CA ILE A 145 -18.64 4.17 6.65
C ILE A 145 -19.77 4.21 7.70
N THR A 146 -20.69 5.15 7.54
CA THR A 146 -21.87 5.33 8.40
C THR A 146 -23.15 5.15 7.61
N LYS A 147 -24.16 4.58 8.27
CA LYS A 147 -25.55 4.54 7.81
C LYS A 147 -26.20 5.91 8.02
N SER A 148 -27.39 6.11 7.45
CA SER A 148 -28.15 7.36 7.56
C SER A 148 -28.55 7.72 9.00
N ASP A 149 -28.63 6.74 9.90
CA ASP A 149 -28.90 6.91 11.32
C ASP A 149 -27.63 7.25 12.16
N GLY A 150 -26.47 7.37 11.51
CA GLY A 150 -25.18 7.65 12.15
C GLY A 150 -24.50 6.45 12.80
N THR A 151 -25.07 5.24 12.69
CA THR A 151 -24.38 4.00 13.08
C THR A 151 -23.34 3.60 12.03
N LEU A 152 -22.39 2.74 12.39
CA LEU A 152 -21.42 2.21 11.43
C LEU A 152 -22.11 1.20 10.49
N ASN A 153 -21.65 1.14 9.25
CA ASN A 153 -21.88 -0.02 8.39
C ASN A 153 -20.75 -1.03 8.52
N GLU A 154 -20.82 -2.12 7.77
CA GLU A 154 -19.89 -3.25 7.85
C GLU A 154 -18.45 -2.81 7.55
N VAL A 155 -18.26 -1.89 6.59
CA VAL A 155 -16.95 -1.28 6.31
C VAL A 155 -16.47 -0.46 7.50
N GLY A 156 -17.34 0.39 8.07
CA GLY A 156 -17.03 1.18 9.25
C GLY A 156 -16.70 0.34 10.48
N GLU A 157 -17.41 -0.77 10.67
CA GLU A 157 -17.13 -1.74 11.74
C GLU A 157 -15.75 -2.37 11.56
N GLN A 158 -15.39 -2.79 10.34
CA GLN A 158 -14.08 -3.33 10.01
C GLN A 158 -12.96 -2.30 10.25
N VAL A 159 -13.11 -1.07 9.74
CA VAL A 159 -12.15 0.02 9.97
C VAL A 159 -11.98 0.30 11.46
N ALA A 160 -13.08 0.33 12.21
CA ALA A 160 -13.04 0.58 13.64
C ALA A 160 -12.40 -0.58 14.42
N ALA A 161 -12.62 -1.84 14.00
CA ALA A 161 -11.98 -3.01 14.59
C ALA A 161 -10.46 -2.95 14.43
N TRP A 162 -9.99 -2.71 13.20
CA TRP A 162 -8.57 -2.54 12.89
C TRP A 162 -7.93 -1.35 13.61
N ALA A 163 -8.62 -0.21 13.69
CA ALA A 163 -8.12 0.96 14.44
C ALA A 163 -7.91 0.66 15.94
N ARG A 164 -8.68 -0.26 16.52
CA ARG A 164 -8.52 -0.71 17.91
C ARG A 164 -7.44 -1.79 18.09
N GLY A 165 -6.74 -2.18 17.02
CA GLY A 165 -5.84 -3.33 17.03
C GLY A 165 -6.56 -4.66 17.22
N SER A 166 -7.88 -4.68 17.03
CA SER A 166 -8.67 -5.90 16.99
C SER A 166 -8.77 -6.34 15.54
N ALA A 167 -7.72 -6.97 15.03
CA ALA A 167 -7.84 -7.70 13.77
C ALA A 167 -9.00 -8.71 13.94
N PRO A 168 -9.93 -8.82 12.97
CA PRO A 168 -10.92 -9.89 13.00
C PRO A 168 -10.21 -11.24 13.19
N PRO A 169 -10.82 -12.20 13.89
CA PRO A 169 -10.31 -13.57 13.89
C PRO A 169 -10.12 -13.99 12.43
N GLN A 170 -8.89 -14.28 12.04
CA GLN A 170 -8.67 -14.88 10.73
C GLN A 170 -9.40 -16.21 10.74
N GLU A 171 -10.23 -16.46 9.73
CA GLU A 171 -10.70 -17.81 9.50
C GLU A 171 -9.46 -18.69 9.36
N PRO A 172 -9.41 -19.84 10.04
CA PRO A 172 -8.27 -20.74 9.92
C PRO A 172 -8.01 -20.98 8.43
N PRO A 173 -6.74 -20.96 7.98
CA PRO A 173 -6.42 -21.10 6.58
C PRO A 173 -7.15 -22.31 6.03
N GLU A 174 -7.91 -22.11 4.95
CA GLU A 174 -8.56 -23.22 4.24
C GLU A 174 -7.48 -24.27 3.98
N GLU A 175 -7.77 -25.53 4.35
CA GLU A 175 -6.87 -26.63 4.07
C GLU A 175 -6.52 -26.58 2.57
N PRO A 176 -5.23 -26.63 2.21
CA PRO A 176 -4.84 -26.54 0.81
C PRO A 176 -5.63 -27.58 0.01
N PRO A 177 -6.20 -27.20 -1.15
CA PRO A 177 -6.96 -28.13 -1.97
C PRO A 177 -6.10 -29.37 -2.22
N GLU A 178 -6.66 -30.56 -2.01
CA GLU A 178 -5.99 -31.83 -2.30
C GLU A 178 -5.43 -31.76 -3.73
N GLU A 179 -4.11 -31.87 -3.86
CA GLU A 179 -3.44 -31.75 -5.16
C GLU A 179 -4.03 -32.78 -6.14
N PRO A 180 -4.49 -32.36 -7.33
CA PRO A 180 -4.89 -33.31 -8.36
C PRO A 180 -3.70 -34.19 -8.74
N PRO A 181 -3.92 -35.47 -9.10
CA PRO A 181 -2.85 -36.38 -9.47
C PRO A 181 -2.06 -35.81 -10.65
N GLU A 182 -0.74 -35.67 -10.48
CA GLU A 182 0.16 -35.12 -11.50
C GLU A 182 0.09 -35.93 -12.81
N GLU A 183 -0.28 -35.26 -13.90
CA GLU A 183 -0.10 -35.80 -15.25
C GLU A 183 1.38 -35.69 -15.67
N PRO A 184 1.92 -36.67 -16.42
CA PRO A 184 3.31 -36.66 -16.85
C PRO A 184 3.59 -35.51 -17.83
N PRO A 185 4.65 -34.70 -17.62
CA PRO A 185 4.92 -33.52 -18.43
C PRO A 185 5.44 -33.85 -19.84
N GLU A 186 4.96 -33.13 -20.85
CA GLU A 186 5.48 -33.09 -22.22
C GLU A 186 6.75 -32.21 -22.30
N GLU A 187 7.76 -32.64 -23.09
CA GLU A 187 9.09 -32.04 -23.13
C GLU A 187 9.13 -30.68 -23.90
N PRO A 188 9.68 -29.61 -23.29
CA PRO A 188 9.88 -28.31 -23.94
C PRO A 188 11.16 -28.24 -24.80
N PRO A 189 11.23 -27.31 -25.77
CA PRO A 189 12.37 -27.14 -26.69
C PRO A 189 13.66 -26.69 -25.98
N GLU A 190 14.79 -27.21 -26.47
CA GLU A 190 16.14 -27.02 -25.90
C GLU A 190 16.59 -25.55 -25.85
N GLU A 191 16.69 -25.01 -24.63
CA GLU A 191 17.38 -23.75 -24.33
C GLU A 191 18.90 -23.93 -24.47
N PRO A 192 19.68 -22.87 -24.82
CA PRO A 192 21.14 -22.97 -24.88
C PRO A 192 21.71 -23.46 -23.55
N ASP A 193 22.44 -24.57 -23.59
CA ASP A 193 22.84 -25.36 -22.41
C ASP A 193 23.59 -24.58 -21.32
N GLN A 194 24.21 -23.44 -21.64
CA GLN A 194 25.10 -22.74 -20.71
C GLN A 194 25.13 -21.22 -20.89
N PHE A 195 25.07 -20.52 -19.76
CA PHE A 195 25.28 -19.08 -19.59
C PHE A 195 26.68 -18.84 -19.00
N ILE A 196 27.49 -17.96 -19.60
CA ILE A 196 28.91 -17.81 -19.22
C ILE A 196 29.15 -16.41 -18.65
N CYS A 197 29.82 -16.32 -17.50
CA CYS A 197 30.21 -15.04 -16.90
C CYS A 197 31.27 -14.33 -17.76
N PRO A 198 31.05 -13.07 -18.19
CA PRO A 198 31.99 -12.35 -19.04
C PRO A 198 33.28 -11.97 -18.30
N GLU A 199 33.27 -11.89 -16.97
CA GLU A 199 34.42 -11.44 -16.19
C GLU A 199 35.36 -12.56 -15.78
N CYS A 200 34.83 -13.74 -15.44
CA CYS A 200 35.65 -14.88 -14.96
C CYS A 200 35.52 -16.15 -15.82
N GLY A 201 34.59 -16.19 -16.78
CA GLY A 201 34.40 -17.33 -17.68
C GLY A 201 33.68 -18.56 -17.08
N VAL A 202 33.17 -18.47 -15.85
CA VAL A 202 32.43 -19.57 -15.21
C VAL A 202 31.10 -19.80 -15.93
N THR A 203 30.72 -21.07 -16.15
CA THR A 203 29.48 -21.45 -16.84
C THR A 203 28.38 -21.85 -15.86
N PHE A 204 27.14 -21.51 -16.20
CA PHE A 204 25.94 -21.71 -15.40
C PHE A 204 24.85 -22.34 -16.26
N GLY A 205 24.09 -23.28 -15.70
CA GLY A 205 22.95 -23.89 -16.40
C GLY A 205 21.67 -23.04 -16.42
N ALA A 206 21.71 -21.80 -15.89
CA ALA A 206 20.56 -20.89 -15.90
C ALA A 206 21.01 -19.42 -15.81
N GLN A 207 20.34 -18.50 -16.52
CA GLN A 207 20.65 -17.07 -16.57
C GLN A 207 20.64 -16.42 -15.18
N TRP A 208 19.63 -16.71 -14.35
CA TRP A 208 19.52 -16.08 -13.03
C TRP A 208 20.71 -16.42 -12.11
N ARG A 209 21.35 -17.59 -12.28
CA ARG A 209 22.56 -17.94 -11.53
C ARG A 209 23.77 -17.15 -12.01
N LEU A 210 23.84 -16.84 -13.30
CA LEU A 210 24.83 -15.92 -13.85
C LEU A 210 24.62 -14.51 -13.27
N ASP A 211 23.39 -14.02 -13.22
CA ASP A 211 23.09 -12.68 -12.69
C ASP A 211 23.45 -12.56 -11.19
N VAL A 212 23.10 -13.58 -10.39
CA VAL A 212 23.51 -13.66 -8.98
C VAL A 212 25.02 -13.73 -8.85
N HIS A 213 25.70 -14.52 -9.68
CA HIS A 213 27.15 -14.63 -9.66
C HIS A 213 27.83 -13.30 -9.99
N ILE A 214 27.37 -12.56 -10.99
CA ILE A 214 27.90 -11.22 -11.31
C ILE A 214 27.71 -10.31 -10.11
N ARG A 215 26.49 -10.25 -9.56
CA ARG A 215 26.23 -9.39 -8.40
C ARG A 215 27.11 -9.71 -7.19
N ASP A 216 27.36 -10.99 -6.92
CA ASP A 216 28.00 -11.43 -5.68
C ASP A 216 29.54 -11.52 -5.79
N PHE A 217 30.08 -11.82 -6.98
CA PHE A 217 31.52 -12.01 -7.22
C PHE A 217 32.17 -10.93 -8.09
N HIS A 218 31.35 -10.18 -8.82
CA HIS A 218 31.74 -9.06 -9.68
C HIS A 218 30.91 -7.81 -9.34
N PRO A 219 30.80 -7.42 -8.06
CA PRO A 219 30.04 -6.24 -7.70
C PRO A 219 30.68 -5.04 -8.40
N GLU A 220 29.89 -4.30 -9.20
CA GLU A 220 30.34 -3.01 -9.72
C GLU A 220 30.76 -2.16 -8.53
N GLU A 221 32.02 -1.71 -8.50
CA GLU A 221 32.48 -0.83 -7.44
C GLU A 221 31.63 0.44 -7.46
N PRO A 222 30.89 0.73 -6.38
CA PRO A 222 30.08 1.94 -6.34
C PRO A 222 31.02 3.15 -6.46
N PRO A 223 30.64 4.19 -7.21
CA PRO A 223 31.45 5.40 -7.33
C PRO A 223 31.73 5.98 -5.93
N GLU A 224 33.00 6.25 -5.63
CA GLU A 224 33.44 6.72 -4.30
C GLU A 224 32.92 8.14 -3.98
N GLU A 225 32.25 8.30 -2.83
CA GLU A 225 32.10 9.59 -2.15
C GLU A 225 32.58 9.48 -0.68
N PRO A 226 33.41 10.42 -0.18
CA PRO A 226 33.69 10.55 1.24
C PRO A 226 33.14 11.89 1.82
N PRO A 227 33.11 12.08 3.14
CA PRO A 227 32.45 11.31 4.20
C PRO A 227 31.51 12.22 5.04
N GLU A 228 30.55 11.68 5.77
CA GLU A 228 30.17 12.15 7.12
C GLU A 228 29.14 11.17 7.71
N GLU A 229 29.41 10.69 8.93
CA GLU A 229 28.46 9.84 9.65
C GLU A 229 27.24 10.69 10.07
N PRO A 230 26.03 10.35 9.60
CA PRO A 230 24.85 11.07 9.99
C PRO A 230 24.54 10.84 11.48
N PRO A 231 24.01 11.84 12.18
CA PRO A 231 23.66 11.72 13.60
C PRO A 231 22.68 10.56 13.82
N GLU A 232 22.87 9.84 14.93
CA GLU A 232 22.00 8.73 15.33
C GLU A 232 20.53 9.13 15.21
N SER A 233 19.80 8.40 14.35
CA SER A 233 18.38 8.64 14.15
C SER A 233 17.63 8.46 15.48
N PRO A 234 16.77 9.42 15.87
CA PRO A 234 15.93 9.25 17.05
C PRO A 234 15.05 7.99 16.87
N PRO A 235 14.66 7.32 17.96
CA PRO A 235 13.83 6.13 17.87
C PRO A 235 12.56 6.43 17.06
N PRO A 236 12.12 5.50 16.19
CA PRO A 236 10.95 5.72 15.35
C PRO A 236 9.74 6.03 16.23
N ILE A 237 9.05 7.13 15.93
CA ILE A 237 7.81 7.46 16.60
C ILE A 237 6.76 6.45 16.15
N VAL A 238 6.33 5.59 17.07
CA VAL A 238 5.31 4.57 16.80
C VAL A 238 3.93 5.22 16.86
N TYR A 239 3.34 5.53 15.70
CA TYR A 239 1.92 5.87 15.61
C TYR A 239 1.10 4.60 15.34
N LYS A 240 0.13 4.26 16.18
CA LYS A 240 -0.86 3.23 15.84
C LYS A 240 -2.15 3.92 15.41
N GLY A 241 -2.54 3.72 14.15
CA GLY A 241 -3.81 4.08 13.52
C GLY A 241 -4.49 5.37 14.00
N CYS A 242 -4.46 6.43 13.19
CA CYS A 242 -5.30 7.60 13.40
C CYS A 242 -6.37 7.70 12.30
N VAL A 243 -7.65 7.58 12.69
CA VAL A 243 -8.76 7.94 11.80
C VAL A 243 -8.85 9.46 11.76
N LEU A 244 -8.21 10.08 10.77
CA LEU A 244 -8.36 11.51 10.51
C LEU A 244 -9.45 11.72 9.46
N ALA A 245 -10.62 12.18 9.90
CA ALA A 245 -11.66 12.64 8.99
C ALA A 245 -11.24 14.00 8.39
N PHE A 246 -10.90 14.04 7.10
CA PHE A 246 -10.73 15.30 6.37
C PHE A 246 -12.12 15.90 6.10
N LEU A 247 -12.56 16.80 6.97
CA LEU A 247 -13.82 17.52 6.82
C LEU A 247 -13.58 18.83 6.06
N LEU A 248 -13.58 18.75 4.74
CA LEU A 248 -13.65 19.95 3.91
C LEU A 248 -15.13 20.37 3.76
N THR A 249 -15.61 21.15 4.74
CA THR A 249 -16.82 22.01 4.76
C THR A 249 -18.17 21.32 4.43
N SER A 250 -19.10 21.17 5.37
CA SER A 250 -20.07 22.22 5.76
C SER A 250 -20.97 21.82 6.94
N MET A 251 -20.52 20.89 7.81
CA MET A 251 -21.27 20.53 9.02
C MET A 251 -20.71 21.26 10.24
N GLY A 252 -21.59 21.93 10.99
CA GLY A 252 -21.23 22.64 12.21
C GLY A 252 -20.63 21.72 13.27
N LEU A 253 -19.70 22.25 14.08
CA LEU A 253 -18.95 21.54 15.13
C LEU A 253 -19.81 20.67 16.09
N SER A 254 -21.11 20.92 16.18
CA SER A 254 -22.04 20.24 17.11
C SER A 254 -22.25 18.75 16.83
N THR A 255 -22.07 18.27 15.58
CA THR A 255 -22.19 16.84 15.25
C THR A 255 -20.87 16.08 15.43
N LEU A 256 -19.72 16.76 15.46
CA LEU A 256 -18.41 16.13 15.54
C LEU A 256 -17.96 15.77 16.97
N LEU A 257 -18.35 16.59 17.94
CA LEU A 257 -17.92 16.47 19.33
C LEU A 257 -18.31 15.14 20.00
N PRO A 258 -19.51 14.58 19.77
CA PRO A 258 -19.86 13.25 20.28
C PRO A 258 -19.00 12.13 19.69
N TRP A 259 -18.58 12.25 18.43
CA TRP A 259 -17.78 11.25 17.72
C TRP A 259 -16.32 11.21 18.22
N ILE A 260 -15.69 12.38 18.36
CA ILE A 260 -14.33 12.51 18.93
C ILE A 260 -14.28 11.98 20.37
N ARG A 261 -15.36 12.17 21.16
CA ARG A 261 -15.44 11.65 22.53
C ARG A 261 -15.55 10.13 22.59
N ARG A 262 -16.21 9.48 21.61
CA ARG A 262 -16.34 8.01 21.54
C ARG A 262 -15.09 7.29 21.06
N LEU A 263 -14.22 7.93 20.28
CA LEU A 263 -12.95 7.34 19.84
C LEU A 263 -11.85 7.40 20.92
N ARG A 264 -12.05 8.21 21.97
CA ARG A 264 -11.11 8.34 23.10
C ARG A 264 -11.47 7.45 24.30
N SER A 265 -12.62 6.80 24.27
CA SER A 265 -13.11 5.86 25.30
C SER A 265 -12.97 4.43 24.81
#